data_AF-A0A0C3CWL2-F1
#
_entry.id   AF-A0A0C3CWL2-F1
#
_cell.length_a   1.000
_cell.length_b   1.000
_cell.length_c   1.000
_cell.angle_alpha   90.00
_cell.angle_beta   90.00
_cell.angle_gamma   90.00
#
_symmetry.space_group_name_H-M   'P 1'
#
loop_
_entity.id
_entity.type
_entity.pdbx_description
1 polymer ?
#
loop_
_entity_poly.entity_id
_entity_poly.type
_entity_poly.pdbx_seq_one_letter_code
_entity_poly.pdbx_strand_id
1 'polypeptide(L)'
;METPVIDVSIEETANKILEIILDYALNKFDDTKDQLNAGRPKFLSVIGEFILAGTRVEMCLPAFPFKSANKVYKVFGILPDKAEEIALDRLNTMCLRIGEIYQPGAKCTIISDGLVYNDLLCISDRDTWAYGQALREMAVEKRFSHIGFSRLKDFVNLPLPEKLDEITYVANATNFRRCMMNNFGKEDLDIENEIANSPDTKLTYLGYRRFLESDLRYIFPLGTGRSSHSYKKDVRYLAQQMLIRGHAFARAVKYAFPNHLRLSIHKSTNGHKISMSLLNTKTGFTTPWHCSVALMADGEWLSAPMGDFQKDPRFEIVYEHGRCSYFKEVVDQTVDGEIPVERATGVSEKQKKTRGRHEVPPLVSSSMLSPDSSDFTIKSWFPTATSYSTYLALYIEPFGSYIVADSLRSIAGYFLFYRGHDMRMTLEGSGAYYTSWWGDFSTFWAYVIFNIGAAAALYWLTRVLVGKRGGKVKMVKTASKGEIGIRPAN
;
A
#
# COMPACT_ATOMS: atom_id res chain seq x y z
N MET A 1 16.59 21.38 49.95
CA MET A 1 16.35 20.95 48.55
C MET A 1 16.04 22.20 47.77
N GLU A 2 17.04 22.76 47.10
CA GLU A 2 16.82 23.89 46.20
C GLU A 2 16.07 23.38 44.97
N THR A 3 14.88 23.94 44.72
CA THR A 3 14.17 23.81 43.46
C THR A 3 15.09 24.27 42.33
N PRO A 4 15.22 23.53 41.21
CA PRO A 4 16.04 23.98 40.10
C PRO A 4 15.45 25.27 39.57
N VAL A 5 16.21 26.36 39.66
CA VAL A 5 15.91 27.61 38.97
C VAL A 5 16.15 27.33 37.49
N ILE A 6 15.13 26.81 36.80
CA ILE A 6 15.15 26.79 35.34
C ILE A 6 15.17 28.25 34.92
N ASP A 7 16.23 28.64 34.21
CA ASP A 7 16.40 30.01 33.73
C ASP A 7 15.16 30.44 32.93
N VAL A 8 14.52 31.53 33.35
CA VAL A 8 13.29 32.08 32.74
C VAL A 8 13.46 32.27 31.23
N SER A 9 14.70 32.51 30.76
CA SER A 9 15.04 32.61 29.34
C SER A 9 14.83 31.30 28.56
N ILE A 10 15.08 30.14 29.17
CA ILE A 10 14.96 28.82 28.55
C ILE A 10 13.49 28.48 28.32
N GLU A 11 12.66 28.68 29.34
CA GLU A 11 11.23 28.42 29.24
C GLU A 11 10.56 29.32 28.21
N GLU A 12 10.92 30.61 28.19
CA GLU A 12 10.41 31.55 27.20
C GLU A 12 10.80 31.15 25.76
N THR A 13 12.06 30.77 25.56
CA THR A 13 12.56 30.31 24.25
C THR A 13 11.88 29.01 23.82
N ALA A 14 11.74 28.03 24.73
CA ALA A 14 11.07 26.77 24.45
C ALA A 14 9.62 26.98 24.03
N ASN A 15 8.90 27.88 24.71
CA ASN A 15 7.54 28.25 24.35
C ASN A 15 7.47 28.90 22.96
N LYS A 16 8.34 29.87 22.65
CA LYS A 16 8.37 30.49 21.32
C LYS A 16 8.64 29.47 20.21
N ILE A 17 9.56 28.53 20.42
CA ILE A 17 9.82 27.44 19.48
C ILE A 17 8.58 26.56 19.31
N LEU A 18 7.93 26.17 20.41
CA LEU A 18 6.73 25.35 20.35
C LEU A 18 5.59 26.05 19.60
N GLU A 19 5.36 27.34 19.83
CA GLU A 19 4.35 28.11 19.08
C GLU A 19 4.62 28.09 17.57
N ILE A 20 5.88 28.29 17.15
CA ILE A 20 6.24 28.18 15.73
C ILE A 20 5.90 26.79 15.20
N ILE A 21 6.17 25.71 15.92
CA ILE A 21 5.82 24.35 15.49
C ILE A 21 4.29 24.17 15.40
N LEU A 22 3.55 24.73 16.35
CA LEU A 22 2.09 24.63 16.41
C LEU A 22 1.37 25.41 15.30
N ASP A 23 1.98 26.44 14.71
CA ASP A 23 1.48 27.10 13.49
C ASP A 23 1.38 26.12 12.30
N TYR A 24 2.16 25.05 12.32
CA TYR A 24 2.16 24.00 11.31
C TYR A 24 1.37 22.76 11.74
N ALA A 25 0.80 22.76 12.94
CA ALA A 25 0.02 21.64 13.46
C ALA A 25 -1.30 21.44 12.69
N LEU A 26 -1.82 20.22 12.77
CA LEU A 26 -3.07 19.81 12.15
C LEU A 26 -4.28 20.36 12.91
N ASN A 27 -4.62 21.62 12.69
CA ASN A 27 -5.69 22.35 13.40
C ASN A 27 -7.07 22.29 12.72
N LYS A 28 -7.39 21.19 12.03
CA LYS A 28 -8.62 21.03 11.23
C LYS A 28 -9.77 20.30 11.94
N PHE A 29 -9.64 20.07 13.25
CA PHE A 29 -10.65 19.38 14.06
C PHE A 29 -10.94 20.15 15.35
N ASP A 30 -12.20 20.16 15.78
CA ASP A 30 -12.69 20.97 16.91
C ASP A 30 -11.96 20.66 18.24
N ASP A 31 -11.50 19.42 18.42
CA ASP A 31 -10.81 18.91 19.61
C ASP A 31 -9.29 19.19 19.62
N THR A 32 -8.74 19.78 18.55
CA THR A 32 -7.28 19.87 18.38
C THR A 32 -6.62 20.77 19.42
N LYS A 33 -7.23 21.92 19.75
CA LYS A 33 -6.63 22.90 20.67
C LYS A 33 -6.47 22.34 22.08
N ASP A 34 -7.49 21.66 22.60
CA ASP A 34 -7.44 21.07 23.94
C ASP A 34 -6.42 19.93 24.02
N GLN A 35 -6.33 19.11 22.98
CA GLN A 35 -5.34 18.03 22.89
C GLN A 35 -3.90 18.56 22.78
N LEU A 36 -3.68 19.60 21.97
CA LEU A 36 -2.37 20.26 21.90
C LEU A 36 -1.97 20.82 23.26
N ASN A 37 -2.89 21.49 23.96
CA ASN A 37 -2.66 22.03 25.30
C ASN A 37 -2.25 20.96 26.32
N ALA A 38 -2.89 19.78 26.27
CA ALA A 38 -2.54 18.67 27.16
C ALA A 38 -1.11 18.12 26.92
N GLY A 39 -0.62 18.16 25.67
CA GLY A 39 0.72 17.70 25.31
C GLY A 39 1.85 18.69 25.59
N ARG A 40 1.54 19.99 25.71
CA ARG A 40 2.54 21.07 25.82
C ARG A 40 3.64 20.82 26.85
N PRO A 41 3.35 20.40 28.10
CA PRO A 41 4.41 20.24 29.11
C PRO A 41 5.48 19.23 28.67
N LYS A 42 5.07 18.16 27.99
CA LYS A 42 6.01 17.14 27.49
C LYS A 42 6.82 17.66 26.31
N PHE A 43 6.20 18.40 25.40
CA PHE A 43 6.92 18.99 24.26
C PHE A 43 7.92 20.04 24.70
N LEU A 44 7.54 20.92 25.63
CA LEU A 44 8.42 21.91 26.23
C LEU A 44 9.60 21.26 26.96
N SER A 45 9.36 20.16 27.68
CA SER A 45 10.46 19.40 28.31
C SER A 45 11.46 18.91 27.28
N VAL A 46 11.03 18.30 26.17
CA VAL A 46 11.95 17.82 25.12
C VAL A 46 12.71 18.97 24.45
N ILE A 47 12.02 20.07 24.12
CA ILE A 47 12.65 21.26 23.52
C ILE A 47 13.66 21.89 24.51
N GLY A 48 13.30 21.96 25.78
CA GLY A 48 14.11 22.52 26.86
C GLY A 48 15.46 21.81 27.00
N GLU A 49 15.52 20.48 26.83
CA GLU A 49 16.79 19.72 26.85
C GLU A 49 17.77 20.20 25.78
N PHE A 50 17.29 20.50 24.57
CA PHE A 50 18.14 21.02 23.49
C PHE A 50 18.64 22.44 23.80
N ILE A 51 17.75 23.29 24.34
CA ILE A 51 18.07 24.67 24.70
C ILE A 51 19.09 24.70 25.83
N LEU A 52 18.88 23.91 26.89
CA LEU A 52 19.82 23.73 28.01
C LEU A 52 21.20 23.31 27.53
N ALA A 53 21.25 22.40 26.55
CA ALA A 53 22.51 21.94 25.96
C ALA A 53 23.13 22.92 24.95
N GLY A 54 22.42 23.99 24.55
CA GLY A 54 22.87 24.92 23.50
C GLY A 54 22.96 24.25 22.12
N THR A 55 22.13 23.23 21.85
CA THR A 55 22.19 22.42 20.63
C THR A 55 20.96 22.59 19.76
N ARG A 56 21.08 22.25 18.47
CA ARG A 56 19.97 22.32 17.51
C ARG A 56 18.78 21.48 17.99
N VAL A 57 17.56 22.02 17.84
CA VAL A 57 16.33 21.26 18.10
C VAL A 57 16.16 20.19 17.02
N GLU A 58 16.18 18.93 17.43
CA GLU A 58 16.03 17.79 16.53
C GLU A 58 14.60 17.25 16.56
N MET A 59 13.95 17.20 15.39
CA MET A 59 12.61 16.64 15.19
C MET A 59 12.67 15.39 14.31
N CYS A 60 11.76 14.44 14.54
CA CYS A 60 11.58 13.28 13.66
C CYS A 60 10.13 13.13 13.19
N LEU A 61 9.94 12.90 11.90
CA LEU A 61 8.63 12.80 11.26
C LEU A 61 8.55 11.52 10.41
N PRO A 62 7.86 10.48 10.86
CA PRO A 62 7.54 9.34 10.01
C PRO A 62 6.50 9.74 8.95
N ALA A 63 6.90 9.73 7.68
CA ALA A 63 6.13 10.27 6.56
C ALA A 63 6.80 9.94 5.21
N PHE A 64 6.12 10.31 4.12
CA PHE A 64 6.60 10.20 2.74
C PHE A 64 6.99 8.76 2.35
N PRO A 65 6.02 7.81 2.37
CA PRO A 65 6.28 6.42 2.05
C PRO A 65 6.49 6.18 0.55
N PHE A 66 5.50 6.62 -0.25
CA PHE A 66 5.32 6.44 -1.69
C PHE A 66 4.01 7.13 -2.11
N LYS A 67 3.82 7.41 -3.42
CA LYS A 67 2.52 7.86 -3.96
C LYS A 67 1.44 6.77 -3.86
N SER A 68 0.19 7.20 -3.71
CA SER A 68 -0.99 6.33 -3.69
C SER A 68 -1.01 5.35 -4.87
N ALA A 69 -1.49 4.13 -4.60
CA ALA A 69 -1.71 3.11 -5.62
C ALA A 69 -2.77 3.52 -6.67
N ASN A 70 -3.64 4.47 -6.32
CA ASN A 70 -4.70 4.98 -7.18
C ASN A 70 -4.18 6.08 -8.14
N LYS A 71 -3.48 5.64 -9.19
CA LYS A 71 -2.97 6.50 -10.28
C LYS A 71 -4.07 6.93 -11.27
N VAL A 72 -5.26 6.34 -11.15
CA VAL A 72 -6.41 6.66 -12.01
C VAL A 72 -7.09 7.94 -11.56
N TYR A 73 -7.11 8.21 -10.25
CA TYR A 73 -7.92 9.30 -9.70
C TYR A 73 -7.22 10.14 -8.64
N LYS A 74 -6.28 9.60 -7.85
CA LYS A 74 -5.71 10.36 -6.72
C LYS A 74 -4.44 11.14 -7.07
N VAL A 75 -3.55 10.54 -7.85
CA VAL A 75 -2.18 11.03 -8.07
C VAL A 75 -1.76 10.85 -9.52
N PHE A 76 -0.79 11.66 -9.99
CA PHE A 76 -0.28 11.60 -11.37
C PHE A 76 0.57 10.37 -11.68
N GLY A 77 1.27 9.81 -10.69
CA GLY A 77 2.23 8.74 -10.93
C GLY A 77 2.87 8.22 -9.65
N ILE A 78 4.06 7.63 -9.77
CA ILE A 78 4.79 7.02 -8.64
C ILE A 78 5.77 7.96 -7.95
N LEU A 79 6.14 9.06 -8.60
CA LEU A 79 7.19 9.97 -8.15
C LEU A 79 6.58 11.17 -7.39
N PRO A 80 7.34 11.80 -6.49
CA PRO A 80 6.96 13.07 -5.87
C PRO A 80 6.66 14.12 -6.93
N ASP A 81 5.66 14.95 -6.66
CA ASP A 81 5.26 16.08 -7.51
C ASP A 81 5.22 17.37 -6.66
N LYS A 82 4.56 18.43 -7.15
CA LYS A 82 4.50 19.72 -6.45
C LYS A 82 3.94 19.61 -5.03
N ALA A 83 3.08 18.63 -4.76
CA ALA A 83 2.52 18.43 -3.42
C ALA A 83 3.63 18.09 -2.40
N GLU A 84 4.56 17.20 -2.75
CA GLU A 84 5.72 16.91 -1.92
C GLU A 84 6.67 18.09 -1.80
N GLU A 85 6.90 18.84 -2.88
CA GLU A 85 7.75 20.03 -2.85
C GLU A 85 7.23 21.05 -1.83
N ILE A 86 5.93 21.40 -1.89
CA ILE A 86 5.29 22.32 -0.95
C ILE A 86 5.38 21.80 0.47
N ALA A 87 5.19 20.49 0.67
CA ALA A 87 5.25 19.89 2.00
C ALA A 87 6.67 19.93 2.60
N LEU A 88 7.70 19.68 1.79
CA LEU A 88 9.09 19.79 2.21
C LEU A 88 9.47 21.25 2.50
N ASP A 89 9.08 22.18 1.63
CA ASP A 89 9.29 23.62 1.82
C ASP A 89 8.64 24.10 3.12
N ARG A 90 7.41 23.68 3.38
CA ARG A 90 6.67 24.01 4.60
C ARG A 90 7.40 23.57 5.87
N LEU A 91 7.92 22.34 5.89
CA LEU A 91 8.71 21.81 7.02
C LEU A 91 10.07 22.52 7.15
N ASN A 92 10.71 22.83 6.03
CA ASN A 92 12.00 23.54 6.01
C ASN A 92 11.83 24.97 6.54
N THR A 93 10.79 25.67 6.10
CA THR A 93 10.42 27.02 6.55
C THR A 93 10.11 27.06 8.04
N MET A 94 9.43 26.04 8.57
CA MET A 94 9.23 25.91 10.03
C MET A 94 10.58 25.90 10.77
N CYS A 95 11.56 25.14 10.28
CA CYS A 95 12.89 25.07 10.90
C CYS A 95 13.68 26.38 10.75
N LEU A 96 13.54 27.08 9.61
CA LEU A 96 14.15 28.39 9.39
C LEU A 96 13.62 29.43 10.40
N ARG A 97 12.29 29.50 10.58
CA ARG A 97 11.66 30.39 11.57
C ARG A 97 12.14 30.13 13.00
N ILE A 98 12.41 28.87 13.36
CA ILE A 98 13.02 28.54 14.66
C ILE A 98 14.44 29.12 14.76
N GLY A 99 15.23 29.03 13.68
CA GLY A 99 16.57 29.61 13.60
C GLY A 99 16.63 31.13 13.79
N GLU A 100 15.57 31.85 13.44
CA GLU A 100 15.45 33.30 13.64
C GLU A 100 15.40 33.69 15.12
N ILE A 101 14.83 32.82 15.98
CA ILE A 101 14.68 33.08 17.42
C ILE A 101 15.65 32.27 18.30
N TYR A 102 16.27 31.23 17.75
CA TYR A 102 17.18 30.33 18.46
C TYR A 102 18.35 29.95 17.55
N GLN A 103 19.54 30.50 17.83
CA GLN A 103 20.71 30.43 16.93
C GLN A 103 21.13 29.02 16.50
N PRO A 104 21.14 27.98 17.37
CA PRO A 104 21.43 26.61 16.93
C PRO A 104 20.40 26.05 15.94
N GLY A 105 19.22 26.66 15.85
CA GLY A 105 18.17 26.39 14.90
C GLY A 105 17.44 25.07 15.15
N ALA A 106 16.87 24.53 14.07
CA ALA A 106 16.14 23.27 14.08
C ALA A 106 16.41 22.43 12.83
N LYS A 107 16.17 21.13 12.94
CA LYS A 107 16.19 20.18 11.83
C LYS A 107 15.03 19.18 11.95
N CYS A 108 14.39 18.88 10.83
CA CYS A 108 13.35 17.87 10.73
C CYS A 108 13.86 16.66 9.95
N THR A 109 14.02 15.52 10.61
CA THR A 109 14.38 14.26 9.96
C THR A 109 13.13 13.50 9.55
N ILE A 110 12.88 13.42 8.24
CA ILE A 110 11.82 12.60 7.65
C ILE A 110 12.26 11.13 7.69
N ILE A 111 11.42 10.28 8.27
CA ILE A 111 11.65 8.85 8.36
C ILE A 111 10.68 8.16 7.42
N SER A 112 11.17 7.66 6.29
CA SER A 112 10.31 6.96 5.34
C SER A 112 9.80 5.66 5.93
N ASP A 113 8.48 5.54 5.98
CA ASP A 113 7.72 4.35 6.34
C ASP A 113 7.31 3.53 5.10
N GLY A 114 7.88 3.85 3.93
CA GLY A 114 7.55 3.18 2.66
C GLY A 114 7.74 1.67 2.73
N LEU A 115 8.95 1.19 3.04
CA LEU A 115 9.22 -0.26 3.13
C LEU A 115 8.43 -0.96 4.24
N VAL A 116 7.91 -0.22 5.22
CA VAL A 116 7.09 -0.79 6.30
C VAL A 116 5.76 -1.29 5.74
N TYR A 117 5.19 -0.60 4.74
CA TYR A 117 3.82 -0.82 4.30
C TYR A 117 3.64 -1.13 2.81
N ASN A 118 4.65 -0.93 1.96
CA ASN A 118 4.49 -0.94 0.51
C ASN A 118 3.90 -2.26 -0.04
N ASP A 119 4.36 -3.40 0.46
CA ASP A 119 3.85 -4.73 0.09
C ASP A 119 2.38 -4.94 0.50
N LEU A 120 1.96 -4.41 1.66
CA LEU A 120 0.54 -4.39 2.07
C LEU A 120 -0.31 -3.54 1.12
N LEU A 121 0.27 -2.47 0.55
CA LEU A 121 -0.45 -1.50 -0.29
C LEU A 121 -0.24 -1.73 -1.80
N CYS A 122 0.30 -2.90 -2.17
CA CYS A 122 0.59 -3.28 -3.56
C CYS A 122 1.49 -2.29 -4.29
N ILE A 123 2.37 -1.61 -3.55
CA ILE A 123 3.43 -0.75 -4.09
C ILE A 123 4.73 -1.55 -4.10
N SER A 124 5.39 -1.62 -5.26
CA SER A 124 6.62 -2.39 -5.40
C SER A 124 7.76 -1.80 -4.55
N ASP A 125 8.71 -2.64 -4.14
CA ASP A 125 9.94 -2.17 -3.46
C ASP A 125 10.73 -1.19 -4.35
N ARG A 126 10.64 -1.36 -5.67
CA ARG A 126 11.26 -0.50 -6.68
C ARG A 126 10.59 0.88 -6.77
N ASP A 127 9.26 0.94 -6.78
CA ASP A 127 8.49 2.20 -6.79
C ASP A 127 8.77 2.98 -5.50
N THR A 128 8.84 2.27 -4.37
CA THR A 128 9.20 2.85 -3.06
C THR A 128 10.61 3.44 -3.07
N TRP A 129 11.57 2.72 -3.67
CA TRP A 129 12.92 3.23 -3.87
C TRP A 129 12.95 4.49 -4.73
N ALA A 130 12.29 4.45 -5.90
CA ALA A 130 12.26 5.53 -6.86
C ALA A 130 11.62 6.80 -6.27
N TYR A 131 10.48 6.67 -5.57
CA TYR A 131 9.85 7.77 -4.86
C TYR A 131 10.80 8.40 -3.84
N GLY A 132 11.41 7.57 -2.99
CA GLY A 132 12.33 8.04 -1.96
C GLY A 132 13.57 8.71 -2.53
N GLN A 133 14.13 8.21 -3.65
CA GLN A 133 15.27 8.84 -4.31
C GLN A 133 14.91 10.20 -4.90
N ALA A 134 13.83 10.27 -5.67
CA ALA A 134 13.36 11.53 -6.23
C ALA A 134 13.03 12.58 -5.15
N LEU A 135 12.52 12.16 -3.98
CA LEU A 135 12.25 13.06 -2.86
C LEU A 135 13.54 13.66 -2.27
N ARG A 136 14.59 12.86 -2.15
CA ARG A 136 15.91 13.32 -1.66
C ARG A 136 16.58 14.25 -2.68
N GLU A 137 16.49 13.92 -3.96
CA GLU A 137 16.99 14.76 -5.06
C GLU A 137 16.27 16.11 -5.08
N MET A 138 14.94 16.11 -4.96
CA MET A 138 14.13 17.33 -4.86
C MET A 138 14.57 18.21 -3.68
N ALA A 139 14.80 17.63 -2.50
CA ALA A 139 15.25 18.38 -1.34
C ALA A 139 16.61 19.06 -1.56
N VAL A 140 17.53 18.41 -2.29
CA VAL A 140 18.82 18.98 -2.68
C VAL A 140 18.65 20.08 -3.72
N GLU A 141 17.89 19.82 -4.79
CA GLU A 141 17.63 20.76 -5.88
C GLU A 141 17.01 22.07 -5.35
N LYS A 142 16.02 21.96 -4.47
CA LYS A 142 15.29 23.08 -3.86
C LYS A 142 15.99 23.69 -2.65
N ARG A 143 17.15 23.16 -2.25
CA ARG A 143 17.98 23.64 -1.13
C ARG A 143 17.24 23.62 0.22
N PHE A 144 16.44 22.58 0.48
CA PHE A 144 15.80 22.38 1.77
C PHE A 144 16.80 21.87 2.83
N SER A 145 17.69 22.76 3.27
CA SER A 145 18.86 22.47 4.12
C SER A 145 18.53 21.98 5.54
N HIS A 146 17.30 22.19 6.01
CA HIS A 146 16.85 21.77 7.35
C HIS A 146 16.11 20.42 7.34
N ILE A 147 16.05 19.75 6.20
CA ILE A 147 15.40 18.44 6.06
C ILE A 147 16.45 17.33 6.05
N GLY A 148 16.34 16.41 6.99
CA GLY A 148 17.06 15.14 7.00
C GLY A 148 16.22 13.99 6.47
N PHE A 149 16.85 12.91 6.04
CA PHE A 149 16.16 11.69 5.65
C PHE A 149 16.75 10.48 6.35
N SER A 150 15.87 9.62 6.85
CA SER A 150 16.20 8.29 7.35
C SER A 150 15.21 7.26 6.80
N ARG A 151 15.65 6.01 6.70
CA ARG A 151 14.90 4.89 6.13
C ARG A 151 15.08 3.67 7.00
N LEU A 152 14.28 2.64 6.75
CA LEU A 152 14.31 1.39 7.52
C LEU A 152 15.71 0.76 7.65
N LYS A 153 16.56 0.90 6.61
CA LYS A 153 17.95 0.44 6.64
C LYS A 153 18.77 1.03 7.80
N ASP A 154 18.43 2.24 8.26
CA ASP A 154 19.18 2.97 9.27
C ASP A 154 18.84 2.48 10.70
N PHE A 155 17.83 1.61 10.84
CA PHE A 155 17.37 1.06 12.12
C PHE A 155 17.69 -0.42 12.31
N VAL A 156 18.27 -1.04 11.28
CA VAL A 156 18.47 -2.49 11.21
C VAL A 156 19.95 -2.80 11.04
N ASN A 157 20.45 -3.72 11.86
CA ASN A 157 21.83 -4.17 11.77
C ASN A 157 21.90 -5.39 10.84
N LEU A 158 22.19 -5.14 9.56
CA LEU A 158 22.33 -6.17 8.54
C LEU A 158 23.66 -5.99 7.80
N PRO A 159 24.28 -7.09 7.33
CA PRO A 159 25.45 -7.01 6.45
C PRO A 159 25.00 -6.46 5.09
N LEU A 160 25.24 -5.17 4.86
CA LEU A 160 24.85 -4.47 3.63
C LEU A 160 26.09 -3.94 2.91
N PRO A 161 26.02 -3.78 1.58
CA PRO A 161 26.99 -2.98 0.85
C PRO A 161 27.08 -1.55 1.43
N GLU A 162 28.27 -0.94 1.37
CA GLU A 162 28.52 0.42 1.87
C GLU A 162 27.56 1.45 1.22
N LYS A 163 27.34 1.31 -0.08
CA LYS A 163 26.35 2.09 -0.83
C LYS A 163 25.23 1.17 -1.28
N LEU A 164 24.01 1.50 -0.87
CA LEU A 164 22.81 0.91 -1.46
C LEU A 164 22.45 1.66 -2.75
N ASP A 165 22.40 0.92 -3.84
CA ASP A 165 21.74 1.29 -5.08
C ASP A 165 20.35 0.65 -5.15
N GLU A 166 19.67 0.80 -6.29
CA GLU A 166 18.32 0.25 -6.50
C GLU A 166 18.28 -1.27 -6.31
N ILE A 167 19.19 -2.00 -6.95
CA ILE A 167 19.20 -3.47 -6.95
C ILE A 167 19.44 -3.98 -5.54
N THR A 168 20.45 -3.48 -4.86
CA THR A 168 20.82 -3.90 -3.51
C THR A 168 19.78 -3.51 -2.47
N TYR A 169 19.12 -2.35 -2.63
CA TYR A 169 18.00 -1.96 -1.78
C TYR A 169 16.79 -2.88 -1.95
N VAL A 170 16.38 -3.15 -3.19
CA VAL A 170 15.23 -4.01 -3.50
C VAL A 170 15.49 -5.44 -3.04
N ALA A 171 16.69 -5.97 -3.29
CA ALA A 171 17.08 -7.31 -2.84
C ALA A 171 17.02 -7.48 -1.31
N ASN A 172 17.21 -6.40 -0.54
CA ASN A 172 17.19 -6.42 0.92
C ASN A 172 15.89 -5.91 1.54
N ALA A 173 14.92 -5.45 0.76
CA ALA A 173 13.69 -4.85 1.27
C ALA A 173 12.95 -5.76 2.28
N THR A 174 12.81 -7.04 1.95
CA THR A 174 12.19 -8.03 2.86
C THR A 174 13.04 -8.28 4.11
N ASN A 175 14.37 -8.26 4.00
CA ASN A 175 15.26 -8.40 5.16
C ASN A 175 15.13 -7.20 6.11
N PHE A 176 14.98 -5.98 5.58
CA PHE A 176 14.73 -4.79 6.38
C PHE A 176 13.41 -4.90 7.18
N ARG A 177 12.31 -5.27 6.50
CA ARG A 177 11.02 -5.50 7.15
C ARG A 177 11.12 -6.55 8.25
N ARG A 178 11.74 -7.69 7.94
CA ARG A 178 11.88 -8.82 8.86
C ARG A 178 12.74 -8.44 10.08
N CYS A 179 13.87 -7.78 9.87
CA CYS A 179 14.73 -7.34 10.97
C CYS A 179 13.99 -6.36 11.90
N MET A 180 13.25 -5.40 11.34
CA MET A 180 12.41 -4.49 12.12
C MET A 180 11.35 -5.24 12.94
N MET A 181 10.63 -6.17 12.33
CA MET A 181 9.60 -6.95 13.01
C MET A 181 10.18 -7.83 14.12
N ASN A 182 11.33 -8.46 13.89
CA ASN A 182 11.98 -9.30 14.90
C ASN A 182 12.48 -8.49 16.11
N ASN A 183 13.02 -7.29 15.87
CA ASN A 183 13.63 -6.49 16.93
C ASN A 183 12.61 -5.62 17.70
N PHE A 184 11.55 -5.18 17.02
CA PHE A 184 10.62 -4.19 17.55
C PHE A 184 9.16 -4.62 17.54
N GLY A 185 8.84 -5.77 16.94
CA GLY A 185 7.53 -6.38 17.01
C GLY A 185 7.13 -6.79 18.43
N LYS A 186 5.84 -7.11 18.58
CA LYS A 186 5.27 -7.64 19.81
C LYS A 186 4.42 -8.86 19.42
N GLU A 187 4.86 -10.05 19.84
CA GLU A 187 4.22 -11.32 19.44
C GLU A 187 2.81 -11.46 20.04
N ASP A 188 2.60 -10.94 21.24
CA ASP A 188 1.34 -10.93 22.00
C ASP A 188 0.51 -9.66 21.76
N LEU A 189 0.71 -8.96 20.63
CA LEU A 189 -0.06 -7.76 20.31
C LEU A 189 -1.49 -8.12 19.88
N ASP A 190 -2.45 -7.91 20.78
CA ASP A 190 -3.86 -7.91 20.43
C ASP A 190 -4.27 -6.56 19.83
N ILE A 191 -4.26 -6.49 18.50
CA ILE A 191 -4.58 -5.26 17.79
C ILE A 191 -6.06 -4.86 17.93
N GLU A 192 -6.96 -5.81 18.11
CA GLU A 192 -8.39 -5.49 18.28
C GLU A 192 -8.63 -4.83 19.64
N ASN A 193 -8.00 -5.33 20.68
CA ASN A 193 -7.99 -4.73 22.01
C ASN A 193 -7.34 -3.34 21.99
N GLU A 194 -6.22 -3.15 21.29
CA GLU A 194 -5.58 -1.83 21.14
C GLU A 194 -6.49 -0.83 20.41
N ILE A 195 -7.17 -1.25 19.33
CA ILE A 195 -8.14 -0.39 18.63
C ILE A 195 -9.32 -0.02 19.53
N ALA A 196 -9.77 -0.93 20.41
CA ALA A 196 -10.87 -0.67 21.32
C ALA A 196 -10.49 0.34 22.43
N ASN A 197 -9.28 0.21 22.99
CA ASN A 197 -8.91 0.86 24.25
C ASN A 197 -7.90 2.01 24.11
N SER A 198 -7.19 2.13 22.99
CA SER A 198 -6.29 3.25 22.72
C SER A 198 -6.93 4.26 21.75
N PRO A 199 -7.29 5.48 22.20
CA PRO A 199 -7.85 6.51 21.34
C PRO A 199 -6.97 6.83 20.12
N ASP A 200 -5.66 6.87 20.30
CA ASP A 200 -4.69 7.15 19.23
C ASP A 200 -4.65 6.03 18.18
N THR A 201 -4.63 4.78 18.63
CA THR A 201 -4.68 3.62 17.74
C THR A 201 -5.99 3.60 16.97
N LYS A 202 -7.11 3.87 17.64
CA LYS A 202 -8.44 3.95 17.02
C LYS A 202 -8.52 5.04 15.96
N LEU A 203 -8.03 6.25 16.24
CA LEU A 203 -8.01 7.35 15.27
C LEU A 203 -7.18 6.99 14.04
N THR A 204 -6.01 6.37 14.24
CA THR A 204 -5.15 5.89 13.16
C THR A 204 -5.85 4.81 12.33
N TYR A 205 -6.48 3.83 12.98
CA TYR A 205 -7.26 2.76 12.33
C TYR A 205 -8.38 3.31 11.44
N LEU A 206 -9.17 4.26 11.96
CA LEU A 206 -10.26 4.89 11.21
C LEU A 206 -9.72 5.68 10.01
N GLY A 207 -8.58 6.36 10.18
CA GLY A 207 -7.86 7.01 9.09
C GLY A 207 -7.46 6.01 7.99
N TYR A 208 -6.79 4.91 8.36
CA TYR A 208 -6.39 3.87 7.41
C TYR A 208 -7.58 3.32 6.63
N ARG A 209 -8.67 2.94 7.31
CA ARG A 209 -9.88 2.45 6.63
C ARG A 209 -10.39 3.42 5.57
N ARG A 210 -10.44 4.72 5.90
CA ARG A 210 -10.95 5.73 4.99
C ARG A 210 -10.10 5.86 3.72
N PHE A 211 -8.78 5.93 3.85
CA PHE A 211 -7.90 6.13 2.70
C PHE A 211 -7.73 4.84 1.87
N LEU A 212 -7.58 3.69 2.54
CA LEU A 212 -7.41 2.39 1.87
C LEU A 212 -8.58 2.02 0.97
N GLU A 213 -9.82 2.35 1.36
CA GLU A 213 -11.00 2.12 0.51
C GLU A 213 -10.86 2.79 -0.86
N SER A 214 -10.26 3.99 -0.93
CA SER A 214 -10.05 4.71 -2.19
C SER A 214 -8.77 4.30 -2.92
N ASP A 215 -7.71 3.96 -2.20
CA ASP A 215 -6.38 3.66 -2.75
C ASP A 215 -6.38 2.33 -3.50
N LEU A 216 -7.05 1.34 -2.93
CA LEU A 216 -7.02 -0.03 -3.42
C LEU A 216 -8.10 -0.32 -4.45
N ARG A 217 -9.03 0.61 -4.69
CA ARG A 217 -10.23 0.37 -5.51
C ARG A 217 -9.91 -0.03 -6.95
N TYR A 218 -8.83 0.49 -7.52
CA TYR A 218 -8.43 0.18 -8.89
C TYR A 218 -7.45 -0.99 -8.98
N ILE A 219 -6.88 -1.42 -7.85
CA ILE A 219 -6.04 -2.63 -7.76
C ILE A 219 -6.91 -3.86 -7.50
N PHE A 220 -7.88 -3.73 -6.60
CA PHE A 220 -8.86 -4.75 -6.25
C PHE A 220 -10.27 -4.28 -6.63
N PRO A 221 -10.60 -4.23 -7.94
CA PRO A 221 -11.89 -3.73 -8.39
C PRO A 221 -13.05 -4.55 -7.83
N LEU A 222 -14.17 -3.85 -7.66
CA LEU A 222 -15.46 -4.48 -7.38
C LEU A 222 -15.93 -5.20 -8.65
N GLY A 223 -16.59 -6.34 -8.47
CA GLY A 223 -17.06 -7.15 -9.58
C GLY A 223 -17.76 -8.41 -9.10
N THR A 224 -17.98 -9.33 -10.03
CA THR A 224 -18.70 -10.60 -9.80
C THR A 224 -18.12 -11.42 -8.64
N GLY A 225 -16.82 -11.32 -8.38
CA GLY A 225 -16.14 -11.99 -7.26
C GLY A 225 -15.88 -11.11 -6.02
N ARG A 226 -16.20 -9.82 -6.04
CA ARG A 226 -15.92 -8.89 -4.92
C ARG A 226 -17.02 -7.85 -4.76
N SER A 227 -17.87 -8.09 -3.77
CA SER A 227 -18.89 -7.12 -3.34
C SER A 227 -18.28 -5.93 -2.60
N SER A 228 -19.03 -4.83 -2.49
CA SER A 228 -18.66 -3.69 -1.65
C SER A 228 -18.48 -4.09 -0.17
N HIS A 229 -19.31 -5.01 0.33
CA HIS A 229 -19.22 -5.49 1.71
C HIS A 229 -17.93 -6.28 1.98
N SER A 230 -17.62 -7.25 1.11
CA SER A 230 -16.38 -8.04 1.21
C SER A 230 -15.15 -7.16 1.06
N TYR A 231 -15.15 -6.20 0.13
CA TYR A 231 -14.07 -5.23 -0.01
C TYR A 231 -13.80 -4.42 1.27
N LYS A 232 -14.86 -3.90 1.91
CA LYS A 232 -14.72 -3.19 3.20
C LYS A 232 -14.24 -4.10 4.33
N LYS A 233 -14.52 -5.41 4.27
CA LYS A 233 -13.95 -6.39 5.21
C LYS A 233 -12.44 -6.56 4.97
N ASP A 234 -12.01 -6.70 3.73
CA ASP A 234 -10.60 -6.86 3.36
C ASP A 234 -9.78 -5.60 3.74
N VAL A 235 -10.34 -4.40 3.50
CA VAL A 235 -9.72 -3.14 3.91
C VAL A 235 -9.54 -3.05 5.43
N ARG A 236 -10.50 -3.56 6.23
CA ARG A 236 -10.34 -3.60 7.71
C ARG A 236 -9.19 -4.50 8.13
N TYR A 237 -9.10 -5.68 7.53
CA TYR A 237 -7.99 -6.61 7.79
C TYR A 237 -6.65 -5.94 7.45
N LEU A 238 -6.55 -5.29 6.30
CA LEU A 238 -5.33 -4.62 5.90
C LEU A 238 -4.96 -3.46 6.83
N ALA A 239 -5.94 -2.66 7.26
CA ALA A 239 -5.72 -1.60 8.24
C ALA A 239 -5.19 -2.15 9.58
N GLN A 240 -5.66 -3.33 10.03
CA GLN A 240 -5.12 -4.01 11.21
C GLN A 240 -3.66 -4.43 10.98
N GLN A 241 -3.32 -5.02 9.83
CA GLN A 241 -1.94 -5.40 9.50
C GLN A 241 -1.00 -4.19 9.45
N MET A 242 -1.47 -3.06 8.92
CA MET A 242 -0.71 -1.80 8.94
C MET A 242 -0.47 -1.32 10.37
N LEU A 243 -1.44 -1.41 11.29
CA LEU A 243 -1.21 -1.01 12.68
C LEU A 243 -0.19 -1.91 13.37
N ILE A 244 -0.24 -3.23 13.16
CA ILE A 244 0.74 -4.17 13.73
C ILE A 244 2.16 -3.77 13.33
N ARG A 245 2.39 -3.53 12.02
CA ARG A 245 3.70 -3.05 11.54
C ARG A 245 4.03 -1.64 12.05
N GLY A 246 3.02 -0.79 12.15
CA GLY A 246 3.14 0.57 12.69
C GLY A 246 3.58 0.61 14.16
N HIS A 247 3.12 -0.33 14.99
CA HIS A 247 3.59 -0.49 16.37
C HIS A 247 5.08 -0.83 16.43
N ALA A 248 5.52 -1.81 15.62
CA ALA A 248 6.94 -2.17 15.52
C ALA A 248 7.79 -0.99 15.04
N PHE A 249 7.32 -0.31 13.99
CA PHE A 249 7.99 0.85 13.43
C PHE A 249 8.05 2.03 14.41
N ALA A 250 6.97 2.32 15.15
CA ALA A 250 6.98 3.37 16.16
C ALA A 250 8.02 3.12 17.26
N ARG A 251 8.17 1.85 17.69
CA ARG A 251 9.21 1.42 18.63
C ARG A 251 10.62 1.55 18.04
N ALA A 252 10.82 1.15 16.78
CA ALA A 252 12.09 1.31 16.08
C ALA A 252 12.51 2.78 15.99
N VAL A 253 11.58 3.68 15.63
CA VAL A 253 11.85 5.12 15.59
C VAL A 253 12.17 5.67 16.99
N LYS A 254 11.43 5.27 18.03
CA LYS A 254 11.73 5.71 19.40
C LYS A 254 13.12 5.26 19.86
N TYR A 255 13.55 4.06 19.45
CA TYR A 255 14.88 3.55 19.74
C TYR A 255 15.98 4.33 19.00
N ALA A 256 15.78 4.62 17.71
CA ALA A 256 16.76 5.32 16.89
C ALA A 256 16.84 6.84 17.15
N PHE A 257 15.74 7.45 17.58
CA PHE A 257 15.62 8.89 17.82
C PHE A 257 15.04 9.19 19.21
N PRO A 258 15.69 8.75 20.31
CA PRO A 258 15.11 8.77 21.65
C PRO A 258 14.84 10.18 22.19
N ASN A 259 15.65 11.14 21.75
CA ASN A 259 15.61 12.53 22.24
C ASN A 259 14.91 13.49 21.26
N HIS A 260 14.51 13.02 20.07
CA HIS A 260 13.90 13.91 19.08
C HIS A 260 12.48 14.25 19.46
N LEU A 261 12.06 15.49 19.18
CA LEU A 261 10.66 15.86 19.24
C LEU A 261 9.89 15.10 18.14
N ARG A 262 8.90 14.30 18.55
CA ARG A 262 8.16 13.42 17.65
C ARG A 262 7.04 14.17 16.94
N LEU A 263 7.12 14.23 15.62
CA LEU A 263 6.05 14.72 14.75
C LEU A 263 5.26 13.54 14.15
N SER A 264 4.07 13.82 13.61
CA SER A 264 3.13 12.83 13.07
C SER A 264 2.33 13.40 11.91
N ILE A 265 1.97 12.56 10.94
CA ILE A 265 0.96 12.88 9.90
C ILE A 265 -0.43 12.32 10.23
N HIS A 266 -0.58 11.59 11.33
CA HIS A 266 -1.87 11.10 11.79
C HIS A 266 -2.44 12.00 12.86
N LYS A 267 -3.76 12.17 12.86
CA LYS A 267 -4.50 12.71 14.00
C LYS A 267 -4.15 11.90 15.26
N SER A 268 -3.92 12.60 16.36
CA SER A 268 -3.56 12.04 17.66
C SER A 268 -4.18 12.89 18.76
N THR A 269 -4.33 12.33 19.95
CA THR A 269 -4.59 13.03 21.21
C THR A 269 -3.44 13.96 21.61
N ASN A 270 -2.37 14.03 20.80
CA ASN A 270 -1.21 14.90 20.94
C ASN A 270 -0.48 14.76 22.29
N GLY A 271 -0.60 13.61 22.96
CA GLY A 271 0.08 13.39 24.25
C GLY A 271 1.60 13.17 24.12
N HIS A 272 2.06 12.58 23.01
CA HIS A 272 3.47 12.17 22.83
C HIS A 272 4.05 12.51 21.44
N LYS A 273 3.23 13.03 20.53
CA LYS A 273 3.62 13.41 19.18
C LYS A 273 2.77 14.60 18.73
N ILE A 274 3.34 15.48 17.91
CA ILE A 274 2.64 16.64 17.35
C ILE A 274 2.13 16.29 15.95
N SER A 275 0.81 16.35 15.76
CA SER A 275 0.18 16.10 14.46
C SER A 275 0.38 17.31 13.54
N MET A 276 0.97 17.13 12.36
CA MET A 276 1.36 18.20 11.43
C MET A 276 0.44 18.27 10.20
N SER A 277 0.13 19.49 9.76
CA SER A 277 -0.48 19.74 8.46
C SER A 277 0.61 20.01 7.43
N LEU A 278 0.91 19.01 6.61
CA LEU A 278 1.96 19.10 5.59
C LEU A 278 1.59 20.00 4.41
N LEU A 279 0.31 20.20 4.15
CA LEU A 279 -0.17 21.11 3.12
C LEU A 279 -1.01 22.21 3.77
N ASN A 280 -0.76 23.46 3.39
CA ASN A 280 -1.58 24.59 3.79
C ASN A 280 -2.69 24.80 2.77
N THR A 281 -3.73 23.97 2.83
CA THR A 281 -4.84 24.02 1.86
C THR A 281 -6.16 24.25 2.58
N LYS A 282 -7.08 24.96 1.92
CA LYS A 282 -8.43 25.25 2.44
C LYS A 282 -9.35 24.00 2.50
N THR A 283 -8.93 22.89 1.89
CA THR A 283 -9.64 21.60 1.85
C THR A 283 -9.45 20.75 3.10
N GLY A 284 -10.15 19.62 3.18
CA GLY A 284 -9.96 18.65 4.27
C GLY A 284 -8.51 18.15 4.40
N PHE A 285 -8.18 17.58 5.56
CA PHE A 285 -6.84 17.03 5.81
C PHE A 285 -6.47 15.94 4.79
N THR A 286 -5.28 16.07 4.20
CA THR A 286 -4.68 15.07 3.29
C THR A 286 -3.16 15.12 3.42
N THR A 287 -2.48 14.09 2.89
CA THR A 287 -1.02 14.06 2.76
C THR A 287 -0.61 14.17 1.29
N PRO A 288 0.59 14.69 0.98
CA PRO A 288 0.99 14.99 -0.40
C PRO A 288 1.04 13.76 -1.31
N TRP A 289 1.28 12.58 -0.74
CA TRP A 289 1.28 11.33 -1.50
C TRP A 289 -0.11 10.76 -1.82
N HIS A 290 -1.18 11.37 -1.32
CA HIS A 290 -2.58 10.95 -1.56
C HIS A 290 -3.39 11.95 -2.38
N CYS A 291 -2.78 13.00 -2.92
CA CYS A 291 -3.47 14.03 -3.68
C CYS A 291 -2.57 14.67 -4.74
N SER A 292 -3.15 15.61 -5.49
CA SER A 292 -2.46 16.62 -6.26
C SER A 292 -2.76 18.01 -5.67
N VAL A 293 -2.06 19.03 -6.15
CA VAL A 293 -2.30 20.42 -5.77
C VAL A 293 -2.64 21.27 -6.99
N ALA A 294 -3.38 22.35 -6.76
CA ALA A 294 -3.67 23.39 -7.72
C ALA A 294 -3.22 24.75 -7.20
N LEU A 295 -2.57 25.55 -8.06
CA LEU A 295 -2.28 26.95 -7.81
C LEU A 295 -3.48 27.78 -8.25
N MET A 296 -4.14 28.41 -7.28
CA MET A 296 -5.32 29.25 -7.52
C MET A 296 -4.92 30.62 -8.06
N ALA A 297 -5.88 31.35 -8.65
CA ALA A 297 -5.64 32.69 -9.18
C ALA A 297 -5.23 33.72 -8.11
N ASP A 298 -5.62 33.50 -6.85
CA ASP A 298 -5.22 34.31 -5.69
C ASP A 298 -3.80 34.01 -5.19
N GLY A 299 -3.11 33.03 -5.80
CA GLY A 299 -1.77 32.58 -5.41
C GLY A 299 -1.75 31.52 -4.30
N GLU A 300 -2.91 31.16 -3.74
CA GLU A 300 -3.01 30.12 -2.72
C GLU A 300 -2.99 28.71 -3.32
N TRP A 301 -2.62 27.74 -2.50
CA TRP A 301 -2.62 26.32 -2.90
C TRP A 301 -3.89 25.60 -2.43
N LEU A 302 -4.47 24.82 -3.34
CA LEU A 302 -5.59 23.93 -3.08
C LEU A 302 -5.14 22.48 -3.25
N SER A 303 -5.59 21.55 -2.39
CA SER A 303 -5.34 20.11 -2.58
C SER A 303 -6.63 19.33 -2.76
N ALA A 304 -6.61 18.41 -3.72
CA ALA A 304 -7.68 17.48 -4.02
C ALA A 304 -7.11 16.25 -4.75
N PRO A 305 -7.84 15.13 -4.86
CA PRO A 305 -7.51 14.08 -5.81
C PRO A 305 -7.31 14.66 -7.21
N MET A 306 -6.28 14.18 -7.93
CA MET A 306 -5.99 14.57 -9.32
C MET A 306 -7.24 14.62 -10.21
N GLY A 307 -8.09 13.60 -10.12
CA GLY A 307 -9.27 13.47 -10.96
C GLY A 307 -10.39 14.45 -10.65
N ASP A 308 -10.34 15.19 -9.54
CA ASP A 308 -11.27 16.29 -9.28
C ASP A 308 -10.87 17.53 -10.08
N PHE A 309 -9.58 17.87 -10.11
CA PHE A 309 -9.08 18.95 -10.94
C PHE A 309 -9.26 18.66 -12.44
N GLN A 310 -9.05 17.41 -12.88
CA GLN A 310 -9.26 17.03 -14.29
C GLN A 310 -10.69 17.20 -14.79
N LYS A 311 -11.69 17.17 -13.89
CA LYS A 311 -13.10 17.33 -14.25
C LYS A 311 -13.54 18.78 -14.27
N ASP A 312 -12.78 19.67 -13.66
CA ASP A 312 -13.10 21.08 -13.56
C ASP A 312 -12.35 21.84 -14.67
N PRO A 313 -13.07 22.41 -15.67
CA PRO A 313 -12.45 23.02 -16.84
C PRO A 313 -11.64 24.27 -16.51
N ARG A 314 -11.74 24.81 -15.30
CA ARG A 314 -10.96 25.96 -14.84
C ARG A 314 -9.49 25.62 -14.59
N PHE A 315 -9.14 24.34 -14.51
CA PHE A 315 -7.79 23.90 -14.18
C PHE A 315 -7.07 23.31 -15.38
N GLU A 316 -5.85 23.78 -15.64
CA GLU A 316 -4.93 23.19 -16.59
C GLU A 316 -3.79 22.45 -15.87
N ILE A 317 -3.24 21.41 -16.50
CA ILE A 317 -2.08 20.70 -15.96
C ILE A 317 -0.81 21.47 -16.29
N VAL A 318 -0.01 21.77 -15.28
CA VAL A 318 1.33 22.31 -15.43
C VAL A 318 2.36 21.19 -15.42
N TYR A 319 3.29 21.26 -16.37
CA TYR A 319 4.38 20.31 -16.52
C TYR A 319 5.68 20.92 -16.00
N GLU A 320 6.41 20.17 -15.19
CA GLU A 320 7.77 20.50 -14.76
C GLU A 320 8.69 19.34 -15.15
N HIS A 321 9.83 19.64 -15.75
CA HIS A 321 10.78 18.63 -16.24
C HIS A 321 10.12 17.58 -17.15
N GLY A 322 9.16 18.01 -18.00
CA GLY A 322 8.44 17.13 -18.92
C GLY A 322 7.43 16.18 -18.27
N ARG A 323 7.07 16.38 -16.99
CA ARG A 323 6.11 15.55 -16.25
C ARG A 323 5.01 16.39 -15.64
N CYS A 324 3.79 15.85 -15.54
CA CYS A 324 2.71 16.50 -14.81
C CYS A 324 3.14 16.76 -13.36
N SER A 325 3.03 18.01 -12.91
CA SER A 325 3.48 18.43 -11.57
C SER A 325 2.33 18.90 -10.71
N TYR A 326 1.49 19.80 -11.22
CA TYR A 326 0.35 20.36 -10.50
C TYR A 326 -0.70 20.93 -11.46
N PHE A 327 -1.80 21.43 -10.94
CA PHE A 327 -2.82 22.14 -11.71
C PHE A 327 -2.71 23.65 -11.50
N LYS A 328 -3.15 24.46 -12.47
CA LYS A 328 -3.24 25.91 -12.31
C LYS A 328 -4.62 26.38 -12.72
N GLU A 329 -5.22 27.26 -11.91
CA GLU A 329 -6.47 27.92 -12.28
C GLU A 329 -6.20 28.91 -13.42
N VAL A 330 -6.95 28.76 -14.51
CA VAL A 330 -6.95 29.67 -15.65
C VAL A 330 -8.13 30.62 -15.46
N VAL A 331 -7.84 31.92 -15.34
CA VAL A 331 -8.88 32.95 -15.35
C VAL A 331 -9.21 33.24 -16.80
N ASP A 332 -10.47 33.04 -17.21
CA ASP A 332 -10.93 33.44 -18.54
C ASP A 332 -10.77 34.96 -18.68
N GLN A 333 -9.83 35.39 -19.53
CA GLN A 333 -9.70 36.77 -19.97
C GLN A 333 -10.72 37.06 -21.09
N THR A 334 -12.01 36.94 -20.79
CA THR A 334 -13.13 37.42 -21.62
C THR A 334 -14.28 37.71 -20.64
N VAL A 335 -14.71 38.95 -20.35
CA VAL A 335 -15.02 40.09 -21.22
C VAL A 335 -14.86 41.39 -20.41
N ASP A 336 -13.74 42.11 -20.56
CA ASP A 336 -13.71 43.57 -20.38
C ASP A 336 -13.98 44.20 -21.76
N GLY A 337 -15.21 44.03 -22.23
CA GLY A 337 -15.76 44.77 -23.35
C GLY A 337 -16.75 45.76 -22.78
N GLU A 338 -16.35 47.03 -22.71
CA GLU A 338 -17.25 48.15 -22.46
C GLU A 338 -18.48 48.04 -23.36
N ILE A 339 -19.67 47.90 -22.77
CA ILE A 339 -20.93 48.21 -23.44
C ILE A 339 -21.57 49.36 -22.66
N PRO A 340 -21.88 50.50 -23.31
CA PRO A 340 -22.37 51.69 -22.64
C PRO A 340 -23.74 51.49 -21.98
N VAL A 341 -23.91 52.19 -20.86
CA VAL A 341 -25.13 52.36 -20.08
C VAL A 341 -26.27 52.88 -20.96
N GLU A 342 -27.38 52.13 -21.03
CA GLU A 342 -28.70 52.73 -21.23
C GLU A 342 -29.65 52.36 -20.08
N ARG A 343 -30.15 53.42 -19.43
CA ARG A 343 -31.13 53.39 -18.34
C ARG A 343 -32.51 53.02 -18.89
N ALA A 344 -33.17 52.07 -18.23
CA ALA A 344 -34.62 52.05 -18.17
C ALA A 344 -35.08 51.79 -16.72
N THR A 345 -35.71 52.82 -16.17
CA THR A 345 -36.37 52.85 -14.86
C THR A 345 -37.68 52.06 -14.88
N GLY A 346 -37.96 51.29 -13.83
CA GLY A 346 -39.28 50.68 -13.62
C GLY A 346 -39.36 49.89 -12.32
N VAL A 347 -40.26 50.31 -11.43
CA VAL A 347 -40.40 49.91 -10.03
C VAL A 347 -41.46 48.82 -9.86
N SER A 348 -41.21 47.91 -8.89
CA SER A 348 -42.15 47.12 -8.08
C SER A 348 -43.00 46.00 -8.72
N GLU A 349 -42.86 44.76 -8.23
CA GLU A 349 -43.79 44.21 -7.22
C GLU A 349 -43.33 42.86 -6.66
N LYS A 350 -43.53 42.68 -5.34
CA LYS A 350 -43.43 41.40 -4.63
C LYS A 350 -44.74 40.64 -4.77
N GLN A 351 -44.70 39.35 -5.11
CA GLN A 351 -45.72 38.40 -4.65
C GLN A 351 -45.15 36.99 -4.41
N LYS A 352 -45.86 36.26 -3.55
CA LYS A 352 -45.43 35.16 -2.68
C LYS A 352 -46.21 33.89 -3.06
N LYS A 353 -45.63 32.70 -2.79
CA LYS A 353 -46.25 31.34 -2.78
C LYS A 353 -46.60 30.77 -4.18
N THR A 354 -46.47 29.48 -4.49
CA THR A 354 -46.79 28.24 -3.75
C THR A 354 -46.02 27.01 -4.28
N ARG A 355 -45.95 25.98 -3.42
CA ARG A 355 -45.60 24.57 -3.68
C ARG A 355 -46.51 23.93 -4.75
N GLY A 356 -45.93 23.19 -5.70
CA GLY A 356 -46.65 22.32 -6.64
C GLY A 356 -45.79 21.12 -7.02
N ARG A 357 -46.33 19.92 -6.78
CA ARG A 357 -45.78 18.59 -7.05
C ARG A 357 -45.86 18.34 -8.56
N HIS A 358 -44.80 17.86 -9.22
CA HIS A 358 -44.89 17.36 -10.59
C HIS A 358 -44.58 15.86 -10.67
N GLU A 359 -45.58 15.17 -11.20
CA GLU A 359 -45.68 13.75 -11.51
C GLU A 359 -44.84 13.39 -12.74
N VAL A 360 -44.40 12.13 -12.78
CA VAL A 360 -43.63 11.49 -13.84
C VAL A 360 -44.59 10.86 -14.86
N PRO A 361 -44.42 11.02 -16.18
CA PRO A 361 -45.15 10.23 -17.18
C PRO A 361 -44.41 8.92 -17.55
N PRO A 362 -45.13 7.90 -18.06
CA PRO A 362 -44.78 6.49 -17.86
C PRO A 362 -43.93 5.86 -18.96
N LEU A 363 -43.25 4.77 -18.58
CA LEU A 363 -42.61 3.81 -19.49
C LEU A 363 -43.64 2.98 -20.26
N VAL A 364 -43.41 2.82 -21.56
CA VAL A 364 -44.10 1.85 -22.43
C VAL A 364 -43.24 0.60 -22.53
N SER A 365 -43.84 -0.56 -22.24
CA SER A 365 -43.24 -1.88 -22.40
C SER A 365 -43.35 -2.40 -23.83
N SER A 366 -42.35 -3.14 -24.28
CA SER A 366 -42.52 -4.22 -25.26
C SER A 366 -41.53 -5.33 -24.96
N SER A 367 -42.02 -6.56 -24.96
CA SER A 367 -41.36 -7.77 -24.51
C SER A 367 -41.02 -8.70 -25.67
N MET A 368 -40.02 -9.55 -25.40
CA MET A 368 -39.69 -10.83 -26.03
C MET A 368 -39.09 -10.85 -27.44
N LEU A 369 -37.83 -11.31 -27.52
CA LEU A 369 -37.43 -12.54 -28.23
C LEU A 369 -35.94 -12.85 -27.94
N SER A 370 -35.66 -14.09 -27.54
CA SER A 370 -34.38 -14.82 -27.64
C SER A 370 -34.70 -16.14 -28.33
N PRO A 371 -33.73 -17.00 -28.73
CA PRO A 371 -32.30 -16.80 -29.03
C PRO A 371 -31.95 -17.29 -30.45
N ASP A 372 -30.80 -16.89 -31.00
CA ASP A 372 -30.16 -17.75 -32.01
C ASP A 372 -28.64 -17.69 -31.95
N SER A 373 -28.06 -18.87 -32.11
CA SER A 373 -26.66 -19.22 -32.00
C SER A 373 -26.04 -19.37 -33.38
N SER A 374 -24.82 -18.87 -33.60
CA SER A 374 -23.69 -19.62 -34.20
C SER A 374 -22.56 -18.70 -34.69
N ASP A 375 -21.35 -19.14 -34.36
CA ASP A 375 -20.09 -18.97 -35.09
C ASP A 375 -19.41 -17.60 -35.19
N PHE A 376 -18.55 -17.34 -34.20
CA PHE A 376 -17.17 -16.97 -34.54
C PHE A 376 -16.18 -17.73 -33.64
N THR A 377 -15.45 -18.66 -34.24
CA THR A 377 -14.46 -19.53 -33.63
C THR A 377 -13.11 -18.82 -33.58
N ILE A 378 -12.55 -18.61 -32.37
CA ILE A 378 -11.09 -18.50 -32.20
C ILE A 378 -10.68 -19.60 -31.22
N LYS A 379 -10.26 -20.73 -31.78
CA LYS A 379 -9.48 -21.75 -31.08
C LYS A 379 -8.00 -21.49 -31.32
N SER A 380 -7.22 -21.80 -30.27
CA SER A 380 -5.77 -21.99 -30.20
C SER A 380 -4.93 -20.74 -29.93
N TRP A 381 -4.47 -20.61 -28.67
CA TRP A 381 -3.05 -20.58 -28.31
C TRP A 381 -2.91 -20.66 -26.78
N PHE A 382 -3.14 -21.84 -26.22
CA PHE A 382 -2.72 -22.20 -24.86
C PHE A 382 -2.22 -23.64 -24.89
N PRO A 383 -0.96 -23.94 -24.51
CA PRO A 383 -0.56 -25.32 -24.29
C PRO A 383 -1.24 -25.84 -23.02
N THR A 384 -1.88 -26.99 -23.16
CA THR A 384 -2.50 -27.76 -22.09
C THR A 384 -1.46 -28.39 -21.15
N ALA A 385 -1.74 -28.28 -19.85
CA ALA A 385 -1.24 -29.14 -18.76
C ALA A 385 0.27 -29.39 -18.71
N THR A 386 0.98 -28.48 -18.03
CA THR A 386 2.34 -28.73 -17.52
C THR A 386 2.29 -28.77 -16.00
N SER A 387 2.78 -29.86 -15.41
CA SER A 387 2.93 -30.00 -13.95
C SER A 387 3.76 -28.84 -13.39
N TYR A 388 3.59 -28.55 -12.09
CA TYR A 388 4.32 -27.50 -11.37
C TYR A 388 5.85 -27.58 -11.56
N SER A 389 6.38 -28.80 -11.74
CA SER A 389 7.78 -29.06 -12.06
C SER A 389 8.23 -28.55 -13.44
N THR A 390 7.35 -28.56 -14.43
CA THR A 390 7.67 -28.15 -15.81
C THR A 390 7.62 -26.62 -15.96
N TYR A 391 6.75 -25.94 -15.18
CA TYR A 391 6.74 -24.48 -15.07
C TYR A 391 8.03 -23.95 -14.41
N LEU A 392 8.54 -24.66 -13.39
CA LEU A 392 9.78 -24.30 -12.70
C LEU A 392 11.04 -24.61 -13.53
N ALA A 393 11.00 -25.59 -14.45
CA ALA A 393 12.14 -25.95 -15.30
C ALA A 393 12.64 -24.77 -16.17
N LEU A 394 11.74 -23.86 -16.58
CA LEU A 394 12.08 -22.65 -17.33
C LEU A 394 12.93 -21.63 -16.53
N TYR A 395 12.98 -21.77 -15.20
CA TYR A 395 13.82 -20.95 -14.31
C TYR A 395 15.10 -21.66 -13.87
N ILE A 396 15.24 -22.96 -14.17
CA ILE A 396 16.36 -23.80 -13.71
C ILE A 396 17.48 -23.87 -14.76
N GLU A 397 17.15 -23.82 -16.06
CA GLU A 397 18.17 -23.90 -17.12
C GLU A 397 19.14 -22.71 -17.26
N PRO A 398 18.82 -21.44 -16.90
CA PRO A 398 19.78 -20.34 -17.07
C PRO A 398 20.83 -20.24 -15.96
N PHE A 399 20.63 -20.88 -14.81
CA PHE A 399 21.50 -20.76 -13.63
C PHE A 399 21.98 -22.14 -13.18
N GLY A 400 22.90 -22.69 -13.97
CA GLY A 400 23.54 -23.96 -13.66
C GLY A 400 24.31 -23.90 -12.34
N SER A 401 23.74 -24.50 -11.29
CA SER A 401 24.47 -25.23 -10.24
C SER A 401 23.49 -25.72 -9.15
N TYR A 402 23.37 -27.04 -8.99
CA TYR A 402 22.97 -27.63 -7.71
C TYR A 402 24.22 -27.91 -6.87
N ILE A 403 24.17 -27.53 -5.60
CA ILE A 403 25.14 -27.93 -4.58
C ILE A 403 24.97 -29.43 -4.33
N VAL A 404 26.00 -30.20 -4.65
CA VAL A 404 26.16 -31.58 -4.16
C VAL A 404 26.48 -31.49 -2.67
N ALA A 405 25.69 -32.18 -1.86
CA ALA A 405 25.88 -32.25 -0.42
C ALA A 405 27.16 -33.05 -0.10
N ASP A 406 28.28 -32.36 0.08
CA ASP A 406 29.46 -32.89 0.77
C ASP A 406 30.35 -31.74 1.29
N SER A 407 29.79 -30.83 2.10
CA SER A 407 30.57 -30.02 3.04
C SER A 407 29.70 -29.43 4.15
N LEU A 408 29.07 -30.29 4.96
CA LEU A 408 28.43 -29.87 6.22
C LEU A 408 29.47 -29.68 7.34
N ARG A 409 30.43 -28.77 7.15
CA ARG A 409 31.20 -28.17 8.24
C ARG A 409 31.50 -26.71 7.87
N SER A 410 30.98 -25.80 8.70
CA SER A 410 31.01 -24.34 8.54
C SER A 410 29.94 -23.74 7.62
N ILE A 411 28.73 -23.59 8.16
CA ILE A 411 27.86 -22.39 8.17
C ILE A 411 26.63 -22.81 8.99
N ALA A 412 26.84 -23.04 10.29
CA ALA A 412 25.77 -23.14 11.26
C ALA A 412 25.64 -21.76 11.90
N GLY A 413 24.83 -20.91 11.29
CA GLY A 413 24.55 -19.57 11.79
C GLY A 413 23.80 -18.75 10.76
N TYR A 414 22.53 -18.47 11.05
CA TYR A 414 21.70 -17.45 10.39
C TYR A 414 21.04 -17.81 9.05
N PHE A 415 20.31 -18.92 9.01
CA PHE A 415 19.04 -19.01 8.28
C PHE A 415 18.02 -19.76 9.13
N LEU A 416 17.60 -19.18 10.27
CA LEU A 416 16.42 -19.67 10.97
C LEU A 416 15.19 -19.22 10.19
N PHE A 417 14.57 -20.13 9.46
CA PHE A 417 13.11 -20.13 9.31
C PHE A 417 12.50 -20.17 10.72
N TYR A 418 11.41 -19.43 10.93
CA TYR A 418 10.73 -19.39 12.23
C TYR A 418 10.35 -20.80 12.71
N ARG A 419 10.46 -20.94 14.03
CA ARG A 419 10.45 -22.15 14.84
C ARG A 419 9.03 -22.74 14.95
N GLY A 420 8.77 -23.82 14.21
CA GLY A 420 8.08 -25.06 14.63
C GLY A 420 6.73 -25.09 15.39
N HIS A 421 6.10 -23.98 15.79
CA HIS A 421 4.89 -24.06 16.63
C HIS A 421 3.56 -24.05 15.84
N ASP A 422 3.48 -23.37 14.69
CA ASP A 422 2.23 -23.27 13.93
C ASP A 422 1.98 -24.40 12.92
N MET A 423 3.01 -25.14 12.51
CA MET A 423 2.83 -26.27 11.59
C MET A 423 2.21 -27.50 12.27
N ARG A 424 2.13 -27.50 13.61
CA ARG A 424 1.56 -28.61 14.39
C ARG A 424 0.02 -28.57 14.39
N MET A 425 -0.57 -27.38 14.43
CA MET A 425 -2.03 -27.20 14.49
C MET A 425 -2.71 -27.51 13.15
N THR A 426 -2.01 -27.36 12.02
CA THR A 426 -2.59 -27.64 10.68
C THR A 426 -2.58 -29.14 10.34
N LEU A 427 -1.65 -29.91 10.90
CA LEU A 427 -1.54 -31.36 10.64
C LEU A 427 -2.51 -32.19 11.51
N GLU A 428 -2.80 -31.75 12.74
CA GLU A 428 -3.75 -32.41 13.64
C GLU A 428 -5.19 -32.45 13.08
N GLY A 429 -5.58 -31.45 12.28
CA GLY A 429 -6.89 -31.44 11.58
C GLY A 429 -7.00 -32.42 10.40
N SER A 430 -5.88 -33.02 9.99
CA SER A 430 -5.79 -33.93 8.83
C SER A 430 -5.40 -35.37 9.19
N GLY A 431 -5.19 -35.67 10.48
CA GLY A 431 -4.82 -37.01 10.96
C GLY A 431 -3.41 -37.45 10.58
N ALA A 432 -2.55 -36.56 10.07
CA ALA A 432 -1.19 -36.89 9.67
C ALA A 432 -0.20 -36.55 10.79
N TYR A 433 0.31 -37.56 11.49
CA TYR A 433 1.34 -37.41 12.52
C TYR A 433 2.73 -37.63 11.93
N TYR A 434 3.70 -36.81 12.32
CA TYR A 434 5.09 -36.92 11.83
C TYR A 434 5.78 -38.25 12.19
N THR A 435 5.18 -39.04 13.09
CA THR A 435 5.66 -40.35 13.53
C THR A 435 5.25 -41.51 12.61
N SER A 436 4.30 -41.31 11.68
CA SER A 436 3.82 -42.36 10.77
C SER A 436 4.38 -42.27 9.35
N TRP A 437 5.31 -41.35 9.07
CA TRP A 437 5.74 -41.03 7.70
C TRP A 437 6.24 -42.26 6.91
N TRP A 438 6.97 -43.17 7.56
CA TRP A 438 7.40 -44.43 6.95
C TRP A 438 6.26 -45.45 6.80
N GLY A 439 5.30 -45.45 7.72
CA GLY A 439 4.10 -46.29 7.67
C GLY A 439 3.16 -45.88 6.52
N ASP A 440 2.90 -44.59 6.37
CA ASP A 440 2.01 -44.06 5.33
C ASP A 440 2.66 -44.15 3.94
N PHE A 441 3.97 -43.91 3.85
CA PHE A 441 4.74 -44.14 2.62
C PHE A 441 4.74 -45.62 2.23
N SER A 442 4.93 -46.54 3.18
CA SER A 442 4.89 -47.99 2.90
C SER A 442 3.51 -48.48 2.49
N THR A 443 2.44 -47.95 3.09
CA THR A 443 1.05 -48.30 2.75
C THR A 443 0.68 -47.79 1.36
N PHE A 444 1.12 -46.58 1.00
CA PHE A 444 0.94 -46.03 -0.34
C PHE A 444 1.63 -46.89 -1.40
N TRP A 445 2.89 -47.27 -1.19
CA TRP A 445 3.61 -48.12 -2.14
C TRP A 445 3.06 -49.55 -2.20
N ALA A 446 2.62 -50.12 -1.06
CA ALA A 446 1.93 -51.40 -1.04
C ALA A 446 0.62 -51.36 -1.86
N TYR A 447 -0.16 -50.27 -1.75
CA TYR A 447 -1.36 -50.07 -2.56
C TYR A 447 -1.03 -49.93 -4.04
N VAL A 448 0.00 -49.15 -4.41
CA VAL A 448 0.42 -48.97 -5.80
C VAL A 448 0.88 -50.30 -6.41
N ILE A 449 1.74 -51.05 -5.72
CA ILE A 449 2.23 -52.35 -6.19
C ILE A 449 1.09 -53.36 -6.30
N PHE A 450 0.18 -53.40 -5.32
CA PHE A 450 -0.99 -54.27 -5.36
C PHE A 450 -1.88 -53.97 -6.56
N ASN A 451 -2.16 -52.69 -6.84
CA ASN A 451 -3.02 -52.31 -7.97
C ASN A 451 -2.35 -52.56 -9.34
N ILE A 452 -1.03 -52.35 -9.45
CA ILE A 452 -0.29 -52.71 -10.67
C ILE A 452 -0.31 -54.23 -10.87
N GLY A 453 -0.07 -55.01 -9.82
CA GLY A 453 -0.14 -56.47 -9.85
C GLY A 453 -1.55 -56.98 -10.19
N ALA A 454 -2.58 -56.40 -9.59
CA ALA A 454 -3.99 -56.74 -9.85
C ALA A 454 -4.39 -56.40 -11.29
N ALA A 455 -3.97 -55.25 -11.82
CA ALA A 455 -4.20 -54.87 -13.21
C ALA A 455 -3.50 -55.82 -14.19
N ALA A 456 -2.26 -56.22 -13.91
CA ALA A 456 -1.54 -57.20 -14.72
C ALA A 456 -2.19 -58.60 -14.64
N ALA A 457 -2.65 -59.01 -13.47
CA ALA A 457 -3.36 -60.27 -13.27
C ALA A 457 -4.72 -60.29 -13.99
N LEU A 458 -5.50 -59.21 -13.93
CA LEU A 458 -6.74 -59.04 -14.69
C LEU A 458 -6.49 -59.06 -16.20
N TYR A 459 -5.44 -58.39 -16.67
CA TYR A 459 -5.03 -58.44 -18.07
C TYR A 459 -4.69 -59.87 -18.49
N TRP A 460 -3.93 -60.60 -17.68
CA TRP A 460 -3.59 -62.00 -17.95
C TRP A 460 -4.82 -62.91 -17.93
N LEU A 461 -5.71 -62.77 -16.95
CA LEU A 461 -6.98 -63.53 -16.85
C LEU A 461 -7.88 -63.30 -18.07
N THR A 462 -7.99 -62.05 -18.52
CA THR A 462 -8.86 -61.69 -19.66
C THR A 462 -8.26 -62.07 -21.02
N ARG A 463 -6.93 -62.08 -21.18
CA ARG A 463 -6.27 -62.39 -22.47
C ARG A 463 -5.80 -63.83 -22.61
N VAL A 464 -5.34 -64.48 -21.54
CA VAL A 464 -4.68 -65.80 -21.59
C VAL A 464 -5.65 -66.95 -21.28
N LEU A 465 -6.64 -66.74 -20.40
CA LEU A 465 -7.61 -67.78 -20.06
C LEU A 465 -8.84 -67.79 -21.00
N VAL A 466 -9.19 -66.65 -21.60
CA VAL A 466 -10.28 -66.57 -22.61
C VAL A 466 -9.84 -67.14 -23.96
N GLY A 467 -8.54 -67.16 -24.26
CA GLY A 467 -7.97 -67.76 -25.48
C GLY A 467 -7.99 -69.29 -25.56
N LYS A 468 -8.40 -70.01 -24.50
CA LYS A 468 -8.44 -71.49 -24.47
C LYS A 468 -9.84 -72.10 -24.60
N ARG A 469 -10.89 -71.31 -24.84
CA ARG A 469 -12.30 -71.80 -24.97
C ARG A 469 -12.97 -71.48 -26.32
N GLY A 470 -12.22 -71.59 -27.42
CA GLY A 470 -12.74 -71.43 -28.79
C GLY A 470 -12.35 -72.58 -29.72
N GLY A 471 -12.59 -73.82 -29.31
CA GLY A 471 -12.32 -75.01 -30.13
C GLY A 471 -13.59 -75.61 -30.73
N LYS A 472 -13.59 -75.72 -32.06
CA LYS A 472 -14.44 -76.54 -32.97
C LYS A 472 -15.74 -75.90 -33.51
N VAL A 473 -15.65 -75.38 -34.73
CA VAL A 473 -16.68 -75.58 -35.76
C VAL A 473 -16.00 -75.98 -37.08
N LYS A 474 -16.58 -76.99 -37.73
CA LYS A 474 -16.05 -77.80 -38.85
C LYS A 474 -15.82 -77.00 -40.15
N MET A 475 -14.79 -77.42 -40.87
CA MET A 475 -14.58 -77.17 -42.29
C MET A 475 -15.63 -77.91 -43.15
N VAL A 476 -16.29 -77.18 -44.04
CA VAL A 476 -16.82 -77.71 -45.32
C VAL A 476 -16.33 -76.78 -46.43
N LYS A 477 -15.54 -77.32 -47.35
CA LYS A 477 -15.13 -76.69 -48.62
C LYS A 477 -16.24 -76.89 -49.65
N THR A 478 -16.52 -75.85 -50.44
CA THR A 478 -16.65 -75.82 -51.93
C THR A 478 -17.11 -74.41 -52.31
N ALA A 479 -16.28 -73.57 -52.93
CA ALA A 479 -15.93 -73.51 -54.36
C ALA A 479 -16.91 -72.71 -55.24
N SER A 480 -16.37 -71.60 -55.76
CA SER A 480 -16.56 -71.03 -57.11
C SER A 480 -17.69 -70.02 -57.39
N LYS A 481 -17.23 -68.94 -58.06
CA LYS A 481 -17.80 -68.19 -59.21
C LYS A 481 -18.74 -66.99 -58.97
N GLY A 482 -18.51 -65.98 -59.82
CA GLY A 482 -19.42 -64.86 -60.14
C GLY A 482 -19.13 -63.62 -59.28
N GLU A 483 -18.35 -62.61 -59.68
CA GLU A 483 -18.51 -61.67 -60.81
C GLU A 483 -19.68 -60.66 -60.62
N ILE A 484 -19.39 -59.39 -60.97
CA ILE A 484 -20.29 -58.21 -61.06
C ILE A 484 -20.54 -57.54 -59.69
N GLY A 485 -20.29 -56.26 -59.43
CA GLY A 485 -20.19 -55.06 -60.27
C GLY A 485 -21.21 -54.02 -59.78
N ILE A 486 -20.78 -52.75 -59.73
CA ILE A 486 -21.59 -51.50 -59.71
C ILE A 486 -22.01 -50.91 -58.34
N ARG A 487 -21.24 -49.86 -57.95
CA ARG A 487 -21.57 -48.45 -57.57
C ARG A 487 -22.71 -48.06 -56.58
N PRO A 488 -22.59 -46.86 -55.96
CA PRO A 488 -23.32 -46.45 -54.75
C PRO A 488 -24.52 -45.52 -55.01
N ALA A 489 -25.42 -45.47 -54.02
CA ALA A 489 -26.31 -44.36 -53.63
C ALA A 489 -26.91 -44.76 -52.26
N ASN A 490 -27.14 -43.94 -51.24
CA ASN A 490 -27.02 -42.51 -50.96
C ASN A 490 -26.57 -42.38 -49.50
#